data_AF-A0A972UVL8-F1
#
_entry.id   AF-A0A972UVL8-F1
#
_cell.length_a   1.000
_cell.length_b   1.000
_cell.length_c   1.000
_cell.angle_alpha   90.00
_cell.angle_beta   90.00
_cell.angle_gamma   90.00
#
_symmetry.space_group_name_H-M   'P 1'
#
loop_
_entity.id
_entity.type
_entity.pdbx_description
1 polymer ?
#
loop_
_entity_poly.entity_id
_entity_poly.type
_entity_poly.pdbx_seq_one_letter_code
_entity_poly.pdbx_strand_id
1 'polypeptide(L)'
;MSDIFTPFEKRKLTAKNKALLEEWKEIHELCQVRNDIAYTIAEKNKNDLPIKYEITYRIPSFVDLDKNKKIDYEKLDNIIENEKFLFFPEFGDIHRLQIIIPPSFPQINGKPKGSIKTKIWHPNIVCHGDENIVGRVCFNEGNLDASVTIADRILQVADYLTYKNYLAEDREPYPYDLDVAYWIREVAEPMAWVIPEYGINYEKFGLKITEPKAPQKVETKPEIQVDDDIIILDDDDYEFPMDIVENNIEDDKNEQDEIYEI
;
A
#
# COMPACT_ATOMS: atom_id res chain seq x y z
N MET A 1 -10.69 -0.29 28.24
CA MET A 1 -10.34 0.58 27.10
C MET A 1 -11.61 1.31 26.72
N SER A 2 -11.60 2.64 26.63
CA SER A 2 -12.75 3.37 26.10
C SER A 2 -12.85 3.04 24.61
N ASP A 3 -13.90 2.33 24.23
CA ASP A 3 -14.14 2.04 22.82
C ASP A 3 -14.47 3.37 22.11
N ILE A 4 -13.49 3.86 21.34
CA ILE A 4 -13.58 5.12 20.59
C ILE A 4 -14.69 5.08 19.53
N PHE A 5 -15.24 3.90 19.25
CA PHE A 5 -16.27 3.65 18.25
C PHE A 5 -17.69 3.60 18.83
N THR A 6 -17.85 3.43 20.15
CA THR A 6 -19.16 3.39 20.82
C THR A 6 -20.10 4.55 20.44
N PRO A 7 -19.63 5.82 20.27
CA PRO A 7 -20.50 6.91 19.86
C PRO A 7 -21.16 6.73 18.48
N PHE A 8 -20.67 5.81 17.65
CA PHE A 8 -21.13 5.58 16.27
C PHE A 8 -22.04 4.37 16.13
N GLU A 9 -21.99 3.39 17.04
CA GLU A 9 -22.77 2.14 16.97
C GLU A 9 -24.28 2.38 16.91
N LYS A 10 -24.76 3.42 17.59
CA LYS A 10 -26.18 3.78 17.66
C LYS A 10 -26.59 4.85 16.65
N ARG A 11 -25.65 5.38 15.85
CA ARG A 11 -25.93 6.44 14.87
C ARG A 11 -26.48 5.83 13.57
N LYS A 12 -27.52 6.44 13.00
CA LYS A 12 -27.98 6.11 11.64
C LYS A 12 -27.02 6.73 10.62
N LEU A 13 -26.01 5.96 10.21
CA LEU A 13 -25.00 6.38 9.23
C LEU A 13 -25.43 6.06 7.80
N THR A 14 -25.07 6.94 6.86
CA THR A 14 -25.16 6.67 5.41
C THR A 14 -24.17 5.58 5.02
N ALA A 15 -24.37 4.92 3.87
CA ALA A 15 -23.45 3.89 3.38
C ALA A 15 -21.99 4.38 3.30
N LYS A 16 -21.77 5.60 2.79
CA LYS A 16 -20.46 6.25 2.79
C LYS A 16 -19.84 6.38 4.18
N ASN A 17 -20.62 6.86 5.15
CA ASN A 17 -20.14 7.04 6.52
C ASN A 17 -19.87 5.71 7.22
N LYS A 18 -20.62 4.65 6.89
CA LYS A 18 -20.32 3.29 7.37
C LYS A 18 -18.98 2.82 6.81
N ALA A 19 -18.73 2.97 5.52
CA ALA A 19 -17.44 2.61 4.92
C ALA A 19 -16.27 3.35 5.58
N LEU A 20 -16.38 4.66 5.82
CA LEU A 20 -15.36 5.43 6.54
C LEU A 20 -15.12 4.93 7.97
N LEU A 21 -16.17 4.48 8.65
CA LEU A 21 -16.06 3.94 10.00
C LEU A 21 -15.33 2.60 10.02
N GLU A 22 -15.65 1.70 9.08
CA GLU A 22 -14.96 0.40 8.97
C GLU A 22 -13.47 0.59 8.64
N GLU A 23 -13.14 1.46 7.68
CA GLU A 23 -11.74 1.83 7.40
C GLU A 23 -11.00 2.36 8.64
N TRP A 24 -11.67 3.19 9.45
CA TRP A 24 -11.06 3.73 10.67
C TRP A 24 -10.84 2.63 11.72
N LYS A 25 -11.76 1.69 11.87
CA LYS A 25 -11.59 0.54 12.77
C LYS A 25 -10.39 -0.30 12.38
N GLU A 26 -10.27 -0.64 11.10
CA GLU A 26 -9.15 -1.45 10.61
C GLU A 26 -7.80 -0.76 10.79
N ILE A 27 -7.71 0.55 10.50
CA ILE A 27 -6.49 1.34 10.78
C ILE A 27 -6.17 1.31 12.28
N HIS A 28 -7.18 1.43 13.13
CA HIS A 28 -6.98 1.43 14.56
C HIS A 28 -6.47 0.07 15.06
N GLU A 29 -7.09 -1.02 14.63
CA GLU A 29 -6.68 -2.39 14.95
C GLU A 29 -5.25 -2.67 14.47
N LEU A 30 -4.92 -2.30 13.23
CA LEU A 30 -3.56 -2.41 12.69
C LEU A 30 -2.53 -1.73 13.60
N CYS A 31 -2.82 -0.51 14.07
CA CYS A 31 -1.91 0.25 14.93
C CYS A 31 -1.91 -0.23 16.40
N GLN A 32 -2.89 -1.04 16.82
CA GLN A 32 -2.81 -1.75 18.11
C GLN A 32 -1.87 -2.96 18.02
N VAL A 33 -1.84 -3.63 16.86
CA VAL A 33 -0.99 -4.80 16.63
C VAL A 33 0.45 -4.40 16.32
N ARG A 34 0.66 -3.34 15.54
CA ARG A 34 1.99 -2.85 15.14
C ARG A 34 2.42 -1.65 15.95
N ASN A 35 3.46 -1.81 16.78
CA ASN A 35 4.03 -0.76 17.61
C ASN A 35 4.88 0.27 16.83
N ASP A 36 5.33 -0.10 15.64
CA ASP A 36 6.12 0.73 14.74
C ASP A 36 5.28 1.55 13.76
N ILE A 37 3.95 1.40 13.79
CA ILE A 37 3.01 2.23 13.03
C ILE A 37 2.07 2.92 14.02
N ALA A 38 1.88 4.22 13.85
CA ALA A 38 0.89 4.99 14.59
C ALA A 38 0.11 5.89 13.65
N TYR A 39 -1.08 6.32 14.05
CA TYR A 39 -1.85 7.28 13.28
C TYR A 39 -2.39 8.40 14.15
N THR A 40 -2.64 9.54 13.50
CA THR A 40 -3.43 10.64 14.05
C THR A 40 -4.49 11.05 13.02
N ILE A 41 -5.61 11.56 13.51
CA ILE A 41 -6.68 12.08 12.66
C ILE A 41 -6.39 13.57 12.42
N ALA A 42 -6.07 13.92 11.18
CA ALA A 42 -5.77 15.29 10.80
C ALA A 42 -7.04 16.10 10.47
N GLU A 43 -8.09 15.44 9.95
CA GLU A 43 -9.33 16.10 9.56
C GLU A 43 -10.53 15.14 9.67
N LYS A 44 -11.69 15.68 10.03
CA LYS A 44 -12.97 14.95 10.17
C LYS A 44 -14.07 15.61 9.34
N ASN A 45 -15.03 14.80 8.91
CA ASN A 45 -16.25 15.30 8.28
C ASN A 45 -17.29 15.78 9.32
N LYS A 46 -18.46 16.25 8.84
CA LYS A 46 -19.57 16.75 9.69
C LYS A 46 -20.18 15.70 10.63
N ASN A 47 -19.88 14.41 10.44
CA ASN A 47 -20.35 13.30 11.27
C ASN A 47 -19.24 12.79 12.22
N ASP A 48 -18.17 13.56 12.41
CA ASP A 48 -16.99 13.23 13.23
C ASP A 48 -16.14 12.06 12.71
N LEU A 49 -16.37 11.63 11.46
CA LEU A 49 -15.61 10.54 10.85
C LEU A 49 -14.35 11.08 10.17
N PRO A 50 -13.20 10.41 10.29
CA PRO A 50 -11.96 10.88 9.67
C PRO A 50 -12.04 10.90 8.14
N ILE A 51 -11.44 11.93 7.55
CA ILE A 51 -11.26 12.05 6.09
C ILE A 51 -9.80 12.33 5.71
N LYS A 52 -8.95 12.53 6.71
CA LYS A 52 -7.51 12.74 6.55
C LYS A 52 -6.76 12.15 7.72
N TYR A 53 -5.73 11.37 7.41
CA TYR A 53 -4.88 10.74 8.40
C TYR A 53 -3.42 11.18 8.21
N GLU A 54 -2.69 11.28 9.32
CA GLU A 54 -1.23 11.27 9.32
C GLU A 54 -0.77 9.98 9.99
N ILE A 55 -0.11 9.13 9.21
CA ILE A 55 0.46 7.85 9.63
C ILE A 55 1.95 8.07 9.88
N THR A 56 2.44 7.65 11.04
CA THR A 56 3.85 7.70 11.41
C THR A 56 4.41 6.28 11.44
N TYR A 57 5.45 6.05 10.65
CA TYR A 57 6.24 4.81 10.66
C TYR A 57 7.52 5.04 11.45
N ARG A 58 7.89 4.10 12.31
CA ARG A 58 9.16 4.03 13.04
C ARG A 58 10.00 2.89 12.48
N ILE A 59 10.31 2.98 11.19
CA ILE A 59 10.96 1.95 10.39
C ILE A 59 12.20 2.59 9.77
N PRO A 60 13.42 2.08 10.04
CA PRO A 60 14.62 2.55 9.37
C PRO A 60 14.56 2.28 7.87
N SER A 61 14.67 3.33 7.05
CA SER A 61 14.65 3.26 5.58
C SER A 61 15.68 4.20 4.98
N PHE A 62 16.06 3.97 3.72
CA PHE A 62 16.90 4.91 2.99
C PHE A 62 16.15 6.22 2.72
N VAL A 63 16.83 7.35 2.96
CA VAL A 63 16.27 8.69 2.77
C VAL A 63 17.01 9.54 1.74
N ASP A 64 18.29 9.22 1.50
CA ASP A 64 19.17 9.91 0.55
C ASP A 64 20.45 9.07 0.37
N LEU A 65 21.41 9.59 -0.41
CA LEU A 65 22.76 9.05 -0.54
C LEU A 65 23.79 9.97 0.13
N ASP A 66 24.69 9.39 0.95
CA ASP A 66 25.72 10.13 1.69
C ASP A 66 26.86 10.52 0.75
N LYS A 67 26.80 11.77 0.29
CA LYS A 67 27.79 12.34 -0.65
C LYS A 67 29.22 12.38 -0.10
N ASN A 68 29.41 12.18 1.20
CA ASN A 68 30.72 12.14 1.84
C ASN A 68 31.30 10.72 1.92
N LYS A 69 30.48 9.69 1.72
CA LYS A 69 30.89 8.28 1.77
C LYS A 69 30.75 7.64 0.40
N LYS A 70 31.81 7.74 -0.41
CA LYS A 70 31.89 7.05 -1.69
C LYS A 70 32.08 5.55 -1.53
N ILE A 71 31.47 4.80 -2.43
CA ILE A 71 31.70 3.35 -2.58
C ILE A 71 32.98 3.16 -3.39
N ASP A 72 33.79 2.21 -2.97
CA ASP A 72 34.96 1.78 -3.73
C ASP A 72 34.53 0.82 -4.84
N TYR A 73 34.77 1.22 -6.09
CA TYR A 73 34.31 0.53 -7.31
C TYR A 73 34.94 -0.86 -7.47
N GLU A 74 36.11 -1.10 -6.86
CA GLU A 74 36.79 -2.40 -6.92
C GLU A 74 35.98 -3.54 -6.27
N LYS A 75 34.92 -3.21 -5.53
CA LYS A 75 34.02 -4.18 -4.88
C LYS A 75 32.79 -4.53 -5.71
N LEU A 76 32.62 -3.91 -6.88
CA LEU A 76 31.48 -4.14 -7.77
C LEU A 76 31.96 -4.91 -8.99
N ASP A 77 31.34 -6.08 -9.22
CA ASP A 77 31.66 -6.93 -10.39
C ASP A 77 31.21 -6.30 -11.73
N ASN A 78 30.40 -5.24 -11.68
CA ASN A 78 29.83 -4.55 -12.83
C ASN A 78 30.38 -3.12 -12.96
N ILE A 79 30.58 -2.66 -14.20
CA ILE A 79 30.96 -1.28 -14.49
C ILE A 79 29.76 -0.39 -14.21
N ILE A 80 29.78 0.35 -13.10
CA ILE A 80 28.78 1.38 -12.83
C ILE A 80 29.13 2.61 -13.66
N GLU A 81 28.35 2.83 -14.72
CA GLU A 81 28.58 3.92 -15.68
C GLU A 81 28.38 5.31 -15.07
N ASN A 82 27.65 5.41 -13.95
CA ASN A 82 27.24 6.68 -13.38
C ASN A 82 27.75 6.90 -11.96
N GLU A 83 28.86 7.65 -11.85
CA GLU A 83 29.51 8.00 -10.59
C GLU A 83 28.59 8.72 -9.57
N LYS A 84 27.48 9.31 -10.02
CA LYS A 84 26.53 10.04 -9.15
C LYS A 84 25.85 9.13 -8.11
N PHE A 85 25.92 7.82 -8.30
CA PHE A 85 25.22 6.81 -7.51
C PHE A 85 26.12 5.98 -6.58
N LEU A 86 27.44 6.18 -6.63
CA LEU A 86 28.37 5.38 -5.82
C LEU A 86 28.62 5.99 -4.46
N PHE A 87 27.54 6.06 -3.70
CA PHE A 87 27.51 6.57 -2.35
C PHE A 87 26.75 5.61 -1.45
N PHE A 88 27.20 5.52 -0.19
CA PHE A 88 26.48 4.76 0.83
C PHE A 88 25.12 5.42 1.12
N PRO A 89 24.07 4.64 1.40
CA PRO A 89 22.77 5.20 1.72
C PRO A 89 22.76 5.91 3.08
N GLU A 90 21.98 6.98 3.18
CA GLU A 90 21.60 7.60 4.45
C GLU A 90 20.30 7.00 4.96
N PHE A 91 20.21 6.81 6.28
CA PHE A 91 19.02 6.26 6.94
C PHE A 91 18.23 7.34 7.66
N GLY A 92 16.91 7.21 7.63
CA GLY A 92 16.00 7.88 8.55
C GLY A 92 15.12 6.84 9.25
N ASP A 93 14.74 7.12 10.49
CA ASP A 93 13.99 6.18 11.34
C ASP A 93 12.49 6.49 11.41
N ILE A 94 12.09 7.71 11.07
CA ILE A 94 10.72 8.19 11.24
C ILE A 94 10.21 8.76 9.93
N HIS A 95 9.11 8.17 9.44
CA HIS A 95 8.50 8.56 8.17
C HIS A 95 7.03 8.90 8.35
N ARG A 96 6.55 9.88 7.60
CA ARG A 96 5.16 10.36 7.72
C ARG A 96 4.43 10.23 6.41
N LEU A 97 3.32 9.50 6.40
CA LEU A 97 2.39 9.40 5.29
C LEU A 97 1.14 10.19 5.61
N GLN A 98 0.74 11.07 4.70
CA GLN A 98 -0.57 11.66 4.70
C GLN A 98 -1.50 10.86 3.79
N ILE A 99 -2.66 10.46 4.31
CA ILE A 99 -3.72 9.83 3.52
C ILE A 99 -4.91 10.80 3.47
N ILE A 100 -5.39 11.08 2.25
CA ILE A 100 -6.55 11.93 2.00
C ILE A 100 -7.65 11.08 1.38
N ILE A 101 -8.82 11.07 2.01
CA ILE A 101 -10.01 10.41 1.46
C ILE A 101 -10.80 11.42 0.63
N PRO A 102 -11.01 11.18 -0.68
CA PRO A 102 -11.76 12.10 -1.51
C PRO A 102 -13.27 12.07 -1.22
N PRO A 103 -14.03 13.12 -1.59
CA PRO A 103 -15.48 13.14 -1.40
C PRO A 103 -16.25 12.02 -2.12
N SER A 104 -15.68 11.44 -3.19
CA SER A 104 -16.27 10.34 -3.95
C SER A 104 -16.09 8.97 -3.29
N PHE A 105 -15.27 8.82 -2.24
CA PHE A 105 -15.14 7.55 -1.52
C PHE A 105 -16.50 7.06 -0.99
N PRO A 106 -16.84 5.76 -1.07
CA PRO A 106 -16.00 4.62 -1.50
C PRO A 106 -16.17 4.22 -2.98
N GLN A 107 -16.59 5.13 -3.86
CA GLN A 107 -16.75 4.81 -5.28
C GLN A 107 -15.40 4.43 -5.93
N ILE A 108 -15.45 3.68 -7.04
CA ILE A 108 -14.26 3.20 -7.79
C ILE A 108 -13.28 4.35 -8.13
N ASN A 109 -13.82 5.52 -8.48
CA ASN A 109 -13.03 6.72 -8.82
C ASN A 109 -12.67 7.58 -7.60
N GLY A 110 -13.03 7.15 -6.39
CA GLY A 110 -12.85 7.85 -5.12
C GLY A 110 -11.82 7.19 -4.22
N LYS A 111 -10.75 6.66 -4.79
CA LYS A 111 -9.67 5.99 -4.06
C LYS A 111 -8.88 6.97 -3.17
N PRO A 112 -8.51 6.58 -1.93
CA PRO A 112 -7.64 7.37 -1.07
C PRO A 112 -6.30 7.66 -1.72
N LYS A 113 -5.75 8.85 -1.47
CA LYS A 113 -4.44 9.27 -1.99
C LYS A 113 -3.41 9.38 -0.87
N GLY A 114 -2.24 8.78 -1.09
CA GLY A 114 -1.11 8.78 -0.16
C GLY A 114 0.03 9.68 -0.61
N SER A 115 0.56 10.49 0.29
CA SER A 115 1.77 11.29 0.07
C SER A 115 2.67 11.25 1.30
N ILE A 116 3.90 10.76 1.12
CA ILE A 116 4.95 10.80 2.11
C ILE A 116 5.45 12.24 2.26
N LYS A 117 5.59 12.71 3.51
CA LYS A 117 6.03 14.07 3.86
C LYS A 117 7.49 14.15 4.27
N THR A 118 8.11 13.01 4.53
CA THR A 118 9.53 12.89 4.86
C THR A 118 10.33 12.53 3.61
N LYS A 119 11.62 12.85 3.58
CA LYS A 119 12.50 12.31 2.54
C LYS A 119 12.50 10.78 2.61
N ILE A 120 12.47 10.15 1.44
CA ILE A 120 12.55 8.70 1.23
C ILE A 120 13.28 8.51 -0.10
N TRP A 121 14.13 7.49 -0.19
CA TRP A 121 14.87 7.10 -1.38
C TRP A 121 14.34 5.77 -1.96
N HIS A 122 13.09 5.72 -2.44
CA HIS A 122 12.43 4.47 -2.81
C HIS A 122 11.80 4.54 -4.22
N PRO A 123 11.90 3.51 -5.07
CA PRO A 123 11.53 3.64 -6.49
C PRO A 123 10.00 3.73 -6.71
N ASN A 124 9.20 3.28 -5.73
CA ASN A 124 7.72 3.43 -5.73
C ASN A 124 7.22 4.75 -5.14
N ILE A 125 8.12 5.63 -4.69
CA ILE A 125 7.78 6.91 -4.07
C ILE A 125 8.54 7.98 -4.85
N VAL A 126 7.87 9.04 -5.28
CA VAL A 126 8.55 10.11 -6.01
C VAL A 126 9.53 10.82 -5.07
N CYS A 127 10.84 10.63 -5.26
CA CYS A 127 11.86 11.20 -4.38
C CYS A 127 12.28 12.61 -4.82
N HIS A 128 12.25 12.87 -6.13
CA HIS A 128 12.69 14.13 -6.75
C HIS A 128 11.70 14.61 -7.81
N GLY A 129 11.78 15.90 -8.15
CA GLY A 129 10.95 16.51 -9.20
C GLY A 129 10.07 17.64 -8.66
N ASP A 130 8.92 17.83 -9.31
CA ASP A 130 7.97 18.89 -8.95
C ASP A 130 7.41 18.67 -7.53
N GLU A 131 7.39 19.74 -6.72
CA GLU A 131 6.88 19.73 -5.34
C GLU A 131 5.43 19.19 -5.24
N ASN A 132 4.66 19.27 -6.31
CA ASN A 132 3.29 18.77 -6.39
C ASN A 132 3.20 17.23 -6.49
N ILE A 133 4.28 16.55 -6.89
CA ILE A 133 4.34 15.10 -7.04
C ILE A 133 5.30 14.42 -6.07
N VAL A 134 6.28 15.15 -5.52
CA VAL A 134 7.22 14.62 -4.53
C VAL A 134 6.46 13.99 -3.34
N GLY A 135 6.91 12.80 -2.96
CA GLY A 135 6.29 11.97 -1.93
C GLY A 135 5.04 11.21 -2.38
N ARG A 136 4.54 11.37 -3.61
CA ARG A 136 3.43 10.55 -4.12
C ARG A 136 3.83 9.07 -4.07
N VAL A 137 2.95 8.27 -3.47
CA VAL A 137 3.14 6.82 -3.35
C VAL A 137 2.44 6.11 -4.50
N CYS A 138 3.13 5.19 -5.16
CA CYS A 138 2.51 4.30 -6.13
C CYS A 138 1.67 3.23 -5.42
N PHE A 139 0.36 3.43 -5.40
CA PHE A 139 -0.62 2.45 -4.95
C PHE A 139 -1.18 1.66 -6.14
N ASN A 140 -0.32 1.05 -6.98
CA ASN A 140 -0.65 0.22 -8.15
C ASN A 140 -2.14 0.27 -8.53
N GLU A 141 -2.53 1.31 -9.27
CA GLU A 141 -3.94 1.70 -9.43
C GLU A 141 -4.73 0.68 -10.28
N GLY A 142 -4.03 -0.17 -11.05
CA GLY A 142 -4.57 -1.13 -12.02
C GLY A 142 -5.17 -2.43 -11.45
N ASN A 143 -4.78 -2.86 -10.24
CA ASN A 143 -5.28 -4.08 -9.58
C ASN A 143 -5.95 -3.77 -8.23
N LEU A 144 -6.66 -2.65 -8.17
CA LEU A 144 -7.50 -2.34 -7.02
C LEU A 144 -8.79 -3.15 -7.13
N ASP A 145 -8.71 -4.41 -6.69
CA ASP A 145 -9.91 -5.12 -6.27
C ASP A 145 -10.64 -4.27 -5.22
N ALA A 146 -11.96 -4.28 -5.27
CA ALA A 146 -12.82 -3.52 -4.35
C ALA A 146 -12.60 -3.90 -2.86
N SER A 147 -11.79 -4.92 -2.58
CA SER A 147 -11.43 -5.43 -1.27
C SER A 147 -10.21 -4.76 -0.61
N VAL A 148 -9.43 -3.95 -1.34
CA VAL A 148 -8.21 -3.35 -0.77
C VAL A 148 -8.56 -2.16 0.12
N THR A 149 -8.18 -2.25 1.38
CA THR A 149 -8.50 -1.29 2.44
C THR A 149 -7.41 -0.21 2.58
N ILE A 150 -7.67 0.85 3.35
CA ILE A 150 -6.63 1.83 3.70
C ILE A 150 -5.57 1.18 4.60
N ALA A 151 -5.96 0.23 5.46
CA ALA A 151 -5.03 -0.53 6.29
C ALA A 151 -4.03 -1.32 5.42
N ASP A 152 -4.49 -1.94 4.34
CA ASP A 152 -3.61 -2.62 3.36
C ASP A 152 -2.63 -1.65 2.70
N ARG A 153 -3.06 -0.42 2.40
CA ARG A 153 -2.18 0.61 1.85
C ARG A 153 -1.14 1.10 2.86
N ILE A 154 -1.49 1.17 4.14
CA ILE A 154 -0.53 1.48 5.21
C ILE A 154 0.52 0.37 5.31
N LEU A 155 0.09 -0.89 5.27
CA LEU A 155 1.00 -2.05 5.26
C LEU A 155 1.90 -2.07 4.02
N GLN A 156 1.35 -1.77 2.84
CA GLN A 156 2.12 -1.67 1.61
C GLN A 156 3.23 -0.62 1.71
N VAL A 157 2.96 0.55 2.33
CA VAL A 157 4.02 1.54 2.56
C VAL A 157 5.05 1.03 3.57
N ALA A 158 4.67 0.28 4.60
CA ALA A 158 5.63 -0.33 5.50
C ALA A 158 6.56 -1.33 4.77
N ASP A 159 6.01 -2.09 3.81
CA ASP A 159 6.79 -2.99 2.95
C ASP A 159 7.72 -2.23 2.01
N TYR A 160 7.28 -1.08 1.48
CA TYR A 160 8.14 -0.17 0.72
C TYR A 160 9.30 0.34 1.58
N LEU A 161 9.03 0.84 2.80
CA LEU A 161 10.07 1.35 3.69
C LEU A 161 11.11 0.30 4.10
N THR A 162 10.73 -0.98 4.07
CA THR A 162 11.66 -2.09 4.33
C THR A 162 12.23 -2.72 3.06
N TYR A 163 11.84 -2.24 1.88
CA TYR A 163 12.21 -2.77 0.56
C TYR A 163 11.83 -4.25 0.38
N LYS A 164 10.84 -4.75 1.13
CA LYS A 164 10.30 -6.10 0.89
C LYS A 164 9.55 -6.19 -0.41
N ASN A 165 8.97 -5.06 -0.83
CA ASN A 165 8.29 -4.90 -2.10
C ASN A 165 8.74 -3.58 -2.72
N TYR A 166 9.45 -3.64 -3.85
CA TYR A 166 9.84 -2.46 -4.60
C TYR A 166 9.85 -2.77 -6.10
N LEU A 167 9.60 -1.74 -6.91
CA LEU A 167 9.66 -1.82 -8.36
C LEU A 167 10.96 -1.17 -8.82
N ALA A 168 12.02 -1.95 -9.02
CA ALA A 168 13.26 -1.44 -9.61
C ALA A 168 13.46 -1.86 -11.07
N GLU A 169 12.66 -2.81 -11.56
CA GLU A 169 12.76 -3.32 -12.92
C GLU A 169 12.13 -2.35 -13.92
N ASP A 170 12.71 -2.28 -15.12
CA ASP A 170 12.17 -1.50 -16.23
C ASP A 170 11.08 -2.28 -16.97
N ARG A 171 10.02 -2.64 -16.24
CA ARG A 171 8.81 -3.27 -16.77
C ARG A 171 7.58 -2.80 -16.02
N GLU A 172 6.41 -3.00 -16.60
CA GLU A 172 5.15 -2.64 -15.95
C GLU A 172 4.91 -3.47 -14.66
N PRO A 173 4.51 -2.86 -13.53
CA PRO A 173 4.38 -1.42 -13.33
C PRO A 173 5.75 -0.74 -13.21
N TYR A 174 5.96 0.33 -13.98
CA TYR A 174 7.23 1.04 -14.00
C TYR A 174 7.51 1.77 -12.68
N PRO A 175 8.79 1.90 -12.26
CA PRO A 175 9.18 2.74 -11.13
C PRO A 175 8.71 4.18 -11.31
N TYR A 176 8.35 4.82 -10.19
CA TYR A 176 8.08 6.26 -10.15
C TYR A 176 9.35 7.09 -10.16
N ASP A 177 10.46 6.55 -9.63
CA ASP A 177 11.77 7.20 -9.64
C ASP A 177 12.82 6.27 -10.29
N LEU A 178 13.18 6.59 -11.53
CA LEU A 178 14.13 5.82 -12.35
C LEU A 178 15.57 5.88 -11.80
N ASP A 179 15.95 7.00 -11.19
CA ASP A 179 17.28 7.18 -10.62
C ASP A 179 17.45 6.26 -9.40
N VAL A 180 16.42 6.18 -8.55
CA VAL A 180 16.41 5.24 -7.42
C VAL A 180 16.37 3.79 -7.90
N ALA A 181 15.53 3.48 -8.90
CA ALA A 181 15.44 2.13 -9.46
C ALA A 181 16.78 1.65 -10.06
N TYR A 182 17.51 2.55 -10.74
CA TYR A 182 18.86 2.29 -11.20
C TYR A 182 19.82 2.01 -10.03
N TRP A 183 19.84 2.86 -9.01
CA TRP A 183 20.71 2.67 -7.85
C TRP A 183 20.45 1.33 -7.15
N ILE A 184 19.20 0.89 -7.06
CA ILE A 184 18.88 -0.40 -6.46
C ILE A 184 19.50 -1.56 -7.24
N ARG A 185 19.24 -1.62 -8.56
CA ARG A 185 19.71 -2.72 -9.41
C ARG A 185 21.22 -2.76 -9.55
N GLU A 186 21.85 -1.61 -9.72
CA GLU A 186 23.27 -1.53 -10.08
C GLU A 186 24.19 -1.40 -8.86
N VAL A 187 23.67 -0.95 -7.72
CA VAL A 187 24.47 -0.70 -6.50
C VAL A 187 23.97 -1.52 -5.32
N ALA A 188 22.72 -1.32 -4.90
CA ALA A 188 22.24 -1.83 -3.61
C ALA A 188 22.10 -3.36 -3.59
N GLU A 189 21.60 -3.94 -4.68
CA GLU A 189 21.45 -5.40 -4.84
C GLU A 189 22.83 -6.11 -4.96
N PRO A 190 23.77 -5.68 -5.83
CA PRO A 190 25.11 -6.27 -5.88
C PRO A 190 25.87 -6.18 -4.55
N MET A 191 25.67 -5.09 -3.80
CA MET A 191 26.25 -4.92 -2.46
C MET A 191 25.52 -5.73 -1.38
N ALA A 192 24.42 -6.41 -1.72
CA ALA A 192 23.49 -7.11 -0.83
C ALA A 192 23.02 -6.24 0.34
N TRP A 193 22.85 -4.94 0.07
CA TRP A 193 22.21 -3.98 0.98
C TRP A 193 20.69 -4.07 0.90
N VAL A 194 20.17 -4.39 -0.28
CA VAL A 194 18.79 -4.79 -0.52
C VAL A 194 18.84 -6.18 -1.13
N ILE A 195 17.98 -7.07 -0.64
CA ILE A 195 17.82 -8.41 -1.18
C ILE A 195 16.37 -8.52 -1.66
N PRO A 196 16.12 -8.85 -2.94
CA PRO A 196 14.77 -9.05 -3.44
C PRO A 196 13.96 -9.99 -2.54
N GLU A 197 12.70 -9.67 -2.28
CA GLU A 197 11.77 -10.39 -1.38
C GLU A 197 12.08 -10.33 0.13
N TYR A 198 13.32 -10.08 0.53
CA TYR A 198 13.72 -10.00 1.94
C TYR A 198 13.81 -8.55 2.45
N GLY A 199 14.16 -7.61 1.57
CA GLY A 199 14.29 -6.19 1.88
C GLY A 199 15.69 -5.75 2.29
N ILE A 200 15.76 -4.68 3.10
CA ILE A 200 17.03 -4.10 3.55
C ILE A 200 17.77 -5.11 4.46
N ASN A 201 19.04 -5.35 4.16
CA ASN A 201 19.95 -6.09 5.02
C ASN A 201 20.54 -5.16 6.11
N TYR A 202 19.78 -4.97 7.18
CA TYR A 202 20.16 -4.07 8.28
C TYR A 202 21.44 -4.48 9.01
N GLU A 203 21.78 -5.77 9.03
CA GLU A 203 23.01 -6.27 9.66
C GLU A 203 24.26 -5.74 8.95
N LYS A 204 24.24 -5.61 7.62
CA LYS A 204 25.35 -5.01 6.86
C LYS A 204 25.59 -3.54 7.23
N PHE A 205 24.59 -2.88 7.79
CA PHE A 205 24.71 -1.50 8.27
C PHE A 205 24.94 -1.41 9.79
N GLY A 206 25.08 -2.54 10.48
CA GLY A 206 25.21 -2.58 11.94
C GLY A 206 23.96 -2.14 12.68
N LEU A 207 22.80 -2.10 12.00
CA LEU A 207 21.52 -1.71 12.56
C LEU A 207 20.84 -2.94 13.17
N LYS A 208 20.50 -2.87 14.46
CA LYS A 208 19.71 -3.91 15.12
C LYS A 208 18.23 -3.56 14.99
N ILE A 209 17.51 -4.31 14.17
CA ILE A 209 16.06 -4.18 14.11
C ILE A 209 15.43 -5.17 15.08
N THR A 210 14.62 -4.66 16.00
CA THR A 210 13.60 -5.49 16.64
C THR A 210 12.51 -5.72 15.61
N GLU A 211 12.44 -6.93 15.05
CA GLU A 211 11.32 -7.29 14.18
C GLU A 211 10.00 -7.00 14.91
N PRO A 212 9.00 -6.41 14.23
CA PRO A 212 7.66 -6.36 14.78
C PRO A 212 7.23 -7.81 14.99
N LYS A 213 7.00 -8.20 16.25
CA LYS A 213 6.51 -9.54 16.58
C LYS A 213 5.29 -9.82 15.70
N ALA A 214 5.37 -10.86 14.86
CA ALA A 214 4.21 -11.33 14.14
C ALA A 214 3.04 -11.50 15.13
N PRO A 215 1.81 -11.10 14.77
CA PRO A 215 0.67 -11.34 15.63
C PRO A 215 0.61 -12.83 15.92
N GLN A 216 0.71 -13.21 17.19
CA GLN A 216 0.32 -14.54 17.60
C GLN A 216 -1.17 -14.64 17.26
N LYS A 217 -1.53 -15.51 16.30
CA LYS A 217 -2.91 -15.95 16.16
C LYS A 217 -3.34 -16.46 17.52
N VAL A 218 -4.11 -15.66 18.25
CA VAL A 218 -4.85 -16.18 19.38
C VAL A 218 -5.90 -17.08 18.73
N GLU A 219 -5.65 -18.39 18.73
CA GLU A 219 -6.69 -19.37 18.45
C GLU A 219 -7.72 -19.31 19.58
N THR A 220 -8.54 -18.27 19.62
CA THR A 220 -9.82 -18.36 20.32
C THR A 220 -10.70 -19.22 19.45
N LYS A 221 -10.62 -20.54 19.64
CA LYS A 221 -11.67 -21.46 19.23
C LYS A 221 -12.94 -20.97 19.95
N PRO A 222 -13.98 -20.47 19.25
CA PRO A 222 -15.22 -20.16 19.93
C PRO A 222 -15.79 -21.48 20.44
N GLU A 223 -15.91 -21.58 21.76
CA GLU A 223 -16.65 -22.65 22.40
C GLU A 223 -18.13 -22.36 22.11
N ILE A 224 -18.66 -23.00 21.05
CA ILE A 224 -20.08 -22.96 20.73
C ILE A 224 -20.79 -23.73 21.85
N GLN A 225 -21.41 -23.00 22.78
CA GLN A 225 -22.47 -23.57 23.60
C GLN A 225 -23.69 -23.75 22.69
N VAL A 226 -24.03 -25.01 22.45
CA VAL A 226 -25.25 -25.40 21.75
C VAL A 226 -26.39 -25.20 22.75
N ASP A 227 -27.06 -24.05 22.66
CA ASP A 227 -28.41 -23.91 23.20
C ASP A 227 -29.38 -24.32 22.09
N ASP A 228 -29.99 -25.49 22.29
CA ASP A 228 -31.10 -26.00 21.50
C ASP A 228 -32.32 -25.10 21.73
N ASP A 229 -32.68 -24.27 20.74
CA ASP A 229 -34.04 -23.83 20.43
C ASP A 229 -34.04 -23.00 19.13
N ILE A 230 -33.97 -23.69 17.98
CA ILE A 230 -34.26 -23.07 16.68
C ILE A 230 -35.77 -23.17 16.44
N ILE A 231 -36.46 -22.04 16.57
CA ILE A 231 -37.77 -21.84 15.96
C ILE A 231 -37.53 -21.50 14.49
N ILE A 232 -37.89 -22.42 13.60
CA ILE A 232 -37.96 -22.18 12.16
C ILE A 232 -39.14 -21.23 11.92
N LEU A 233 -38.85 -20.00 11.51
CA LEU A 233 -39.82 -19.15 10.83
C LEU A 233 -39.59 -19.34 9.34
N ASP A 234 -40.51 -20.06 8.71
CA ASP A 234 -40.70 -20.03 7.27
C ASP A 234 -41.16 -18.62 6.90
N ASP A 235 -40.37 -17.92 6.09
CA ASP A 235 -40.87 -16.82 5.27
C ASP A 235 -40.21 -16.97 3.89
N ASP A 236 -41.02 -17.51 2.99
CA ASP A 236 -40.89 -17.41 1.54
C ASP A 236 -40.81 -15.93 1.09
N ASP A 237 -40.31 -15.75 -0.13
CA ASP A 237 -40.34 -14.53 -0.97
C ASP A 237 -39.16 -13.55 -0.81
N TYR A 238 -38.03 -13.90 -1.43
CA TYR A 238 -37.11 -12.90 -1.99
C TYR A 238 -36.50 -13.40 -3.32
N GLU A 239 -37.22 -13.22 -4.42
CA GLU A 239 -36.70 -13.39 -5.77
C GLU A 239 -35.73 -12.24 -6.12
N PHE A 240 -34.47 -12.58 -6.39
CA PHE A 240 -33.54 -11.70 -7.11
C PHE A 240 -33.72 -11.94 -8.61
N PRO A 241 -34.14 -10.95 -9.42
CA PRO A 241 -34.03 -11.08 -10.87
C PRO A 241 -32.55 -11.00 -11.28
N MET A 242 -31.99 -12.15 -11.68
CA MET A 242 -30.73 -12.21 -12.43
C MET A 242 -31.01 -11.84 -13.89
N ASP A 243 -30.56 -10.67 -14.32
CA ASP A 243 -30.46 -10.35 -15.74
C ASP A 243 -29.30 -11.17 -16.36
N ILE A 244 -29.65 -12.27 -17.03
CA ILE A 244 -28.74 -13.00 -17.90
C ILE A 244 -28.67 -12.22 -19.21
N VAL A 245 -27.52 -11.58 -19.46
CA VAL A 245 -27.20 -11.03 -20.78
C VAL A 245 -26.80 -12.19 -21.68
N GLU A 246 -27.73 -12.61 -22.55
CA GLU A 246 -27.46 -13.54 -23.64
C GLU A 246 -26.56 -12.85 -24.69
N ASN A 247 -25.30 -13.31 -24.78
CA ASN A 247 -24.44 -13.02 -25.92
C ASN A 247 -24.87 -13.89 -27.10
N ASN A 248 -25.65 -13.32 -28.01
CA ASN A 248 -25.88 -13.90 -29.34
C ASN A 248 -24.59 -13.82 -30.15
N ILE A 249 -23.93 -14.96 -30.29
CA ILE A 249 -22.94 -15.21 -31.34
C ILE A 249 -23.74 -15.64 -32.57
N GLU A 250 -23.98 -14.72 -33.50
CA GLU A 250 -24.40 -15.07 -34.86
C GLU A 250 -23.15 -15.25 -35.71
N ASP A 251 -22.90 -16.51 -36.07
CA ASP A 251 -22.04 -16.91 -37.18
C ASP A 251 -22.65 -16.36 -38.48
N ASP A 252 -21.93 -15.50 -39.19
CA ASP A 252 -22.21 -15.26 -40.60
C ASP A 252 -20.92 -15.40 -41.42
N LYS A 253 -20.81 -16.58 -42.04
CA LYS A 253 -19.91 -16.82 -43.17
C LYS A 253 -20.63 -16.34 -44.43
N ASN A 254 -20.06 -15.38 -45.13
CA ASN A 254 -20.03 -15.45 -46.58
C ASN A 254 -18.87 -14.63 -47.16
N GLU A 255 -18.06 -15.35 -47.94
CA GLU A 255 -17.06 -14.86 -48.88
C GLU A 255 -17.70 -13.92 -49.90
N GLN A 256 -16.97 -12.87 -50.31
CA GLN A 256 -16.65 -12.63 -51.72
C GLN A 256 -15.67 -11.46 -51.89
N ASP A 257 -14.53 -11.82 -52.49
CA ASP A 257 -13.71 -11.13 -53.48
C ASP A 257 -13.91 -9.63 -53.76
N GLU A 258 -12.80 -8.88 -53.75
CA GLU A 258 -12.27 -8.03 -54.86
C GLU A 258 -11.05 -7.25 -54.32
N ILE A 259 -9.80 -7.59 -54.66
CA ILE A 259 -9.02 -7.25 -55.86
C ILE A 259 -8.55 -5.76 -55.91
N TYR A 260 -7.24 -5.60 -55.62
CA TYR A 260 -6.23 -4.65 -56.17
C TYR A 260 -6.40 -3.12 -55.89
N GLU A 261 -5.37 -2.27 -55.79
CA GLU A 261 -4.02 -2.24 -56.38
C GLU A 261 -3.13 -1.22 -55.59
N ILE A 262 -1.82 -1.53 -55.51
CA ILE A 262 -0.58 -0.71 -55.34
C ILE A 262 -0.47 0.29 -54.18
#